data_AF-A0A7D5M4Y6-F1
#
_entry.id   AF-A0A7D5M4Y6-F1
#
_cell.length_a   1.000
_cell.length_b   1.000
_cell.length_c   1.000
_cell.angle_alpha   90.00
_cell.angle_beta   90.00
_cell.angle_gamma   90.00
#
_symmetry.space_group_name_H-M   'P 1'
#
loop_
_entity.id
_entity.type
_entity.pdbx_description
1 polymer ?
#
loop_
_entity_poly.entity_id
_entity_poly.type
_entity_poly.pdbx_seq_one_letter_code
_entity_poly.pdbx_strand_id
1 'polypeptide(L)'
;MKHFVFLFGFLVLIGFSLVLGPPWIAYGQYLGDKLPPNTMIIDETGEYVFPPSYVDFYYSNPRFEKYSVIAEHYRYDIPYMISNGTISKMSMDCNDVELILDIEPTAKQGWLTLALPRQIVDSQIGSDRDDTFIVLLDSKETKHSDIASEKLRLLIIPFSDNTSQINIIGVNYPEQMGENACNGKHVSPFSYLLSPLKQIKSGITLDKIKCKEELVFAQKRDSGKPICITPETKDVLEKRNWVELPPPYSPYPDHN
;
A
#
# COMPACT_ATOMS: atom_id res chain seq x y z
N MET A 1 52.72 56.62 -33.29
CA MET A 1 52.40 55.63 -34.35
C MET A 1 53.48 54.56 -34.35
N LYS A 2 53.08 53.29 -34.52
CA LYS A 2 53.89 52.06 -34.69
C LYS A 2 54.41 51.45 -33.37
N HIS A 3 53.66 50.50 -32.82
CA HIS A 3 53.77 49.05 -33.00
C HIS A 3 54.79 48.43 -32.04
N PHE A 4 54.29 47.82 -30.97
CA PHE A 4 55.02 46.85 -30.18
C PHE A 4 54.35 45.49 -30.40
N VAL A 5 55.02 44.63 -31.16
CA VAL A 5 54.69 43.21 -31.30
C VAL A 5 55.59 42.47 -30.32
N PHE A 6 55.01 41.75 -29.36
CA PHE A 6 55.69 40.65 -28.70
C PHE A 6 54.76 39.44 -28.74
N LEU A 7 55.28 38.36 -29.30
CA LEU A 7 54.61 37.08 -29.47
C LEU A 7 55.46 36.02 -28.78
N PHE A 8 54.75 35.07 -28.19
CA PHE A 8 55.15 33.77 -27.62
C PHE A 8 55.50 33.65 -26.13
N GLY A 9 54.72 32.80 -25.46
CA GLY A 9 55.07 32.20 -24.18
C GLY A 9 53.87 31.53 -23.51
N PHE A 10 53.56 30.30 -23.90
CA PHE A 10 52.54 29.42 -23.31
C PHE A 10 52.69 29.28 -21.78
N LEU A 11 51.60 29.47 -21.04
CA LEU A 11 51.37 28.81 -19.75
C LEU A 11 49.86 28.73 -19.51
N VAL A 12 49.25 27.65 -20.01
CA VAL A 12 47.89 27.26 -19.66
C VAL A 12 47.94 26.70 -18.24
N LEU A 13 47.70 27.58 -17.26
CA LEU A 13 47.35 27.15 -15.91
C LEU A 13 45.93 26.57 -15.99
N ILE A 14 45.84 25.24 -15.90
CA ILE A 14 44.58 24.51 -15.71
C ILE A 14 44.08 24.87 -14.31
N GLY A 15 43.32 25.97 -14.23
CA GLY A 15 42.51 26.28 -13.07
C GLY A 15 41.41 25.22 -12.97
N PHE A 16 41.59 24.29 -12.02
CA PHE A 16 40.57 23.34 -11.61
C PHE A 16 39.35 24.14 -11.14
N SER A 17 38.38 24.34 -12.03
CA SER A 17 37.07 24.83 -11.61
C SER A 17 36.47 23.76 -10.72
N LEU A 18 36.31 24.07 -9.44
CA LEU A 18 35.43 23.35 -8.53
C LEU A 18 34.02 23.42 -9.14
N VAL A 19 33.68 22.38 -9.91
CA VAL A 19 32.31 22.15 -10.36
C VAL A 19 31.53 21.85 -9.08
N LEU A 20 30.76 22.83 -8.63
CA LEU A 20 29.62 22.60 -7.76
C LEU A 20 28.66 21.71 -8.56
N GLY A 21 28.81 20.39 -8.37
CA GLY A 21 27.91 19.41 -8.94
C GLY A 21 26.47 19.68 -8.48
N PRO A 22 25.47 19.37 -9.32
CA PRO A 22 24.07 19.60 -8.96
C PRO A 22 23.73 18.75 -7.71
N PRO A 23 22.82 19.21 -6.82
CA PRO A 23 22.64 18.70 -5.44
C PRO A 23 22.01 17.29 -5.33
N TRP A 24 22.24 16.41 -6.30
CA TRP A 24 21.55 15.12 -6.43
C TRP A 24 22.26 13.94 -5.77
N ILE A 25 23.35 14.15 -5.01
CA ILE A 25 24.15 13.04 -4.46
C ILE A 25 23.73 12.61 -3.02
N ALA A 26 22.68 13.18 -2.42
CA ALA A 26 22.35 12.86 -1.02
C ALA A 26 21.24 11.81 -0.78
N TYR A 27 20.83 11.01 -1.78
CA TYR A 27 19.83 9.93 -1.59
C TYR A 27 20.40 8.51 -1.72
N GLY A 28 21.61 8.36 -2.27
CA GLY A 28 22.20 7.05 -2.58
C GLY A 28 23.02 6.41 -1.45
N GLN A 29 23.18 7.07 -0.30
CA GLN A 29 24.13 6.64 0.73
C GLN A 29 23.49 6.14 2.03
N TYR A 30 22.15 6.09 2.12
CA TYR A 30 21.41 5.61 3.30
C TYR A 30 21.09 4.11 3.28
N LEU A 31 21.42 3.41 2.20
CA LEU A 31 21.35 1.95 2.11
C LEU A 31 22.77 1.39 2.24
N GLY A 32 23.25 1.25 3.48
CA GLY A 32 24.54 0.62 3.77
C GLY A 32 24.60 -0.78 3.16
N ASP A 33 25.55 -0.98 2.25
CA ASP A 33 26.10 -2.24 1.74
C ASP A 33 25.12 -3.41 1.59
N LYS A 34 24.12 -3.19 0.75
CA LYS A 34 23.52 -4.14 -0.20
C LYS A 34 22.38 -3.42 -0.86
N LEU A 35 22.48 -3.17 -2.15
CA LEU A 35 21.43 -3.42 -3.14
C LEU A 35 22.00 -3.08 -4.53
N PRO A 36 21.57 -3.77 -5.59
CA PRO A 36 20.76 -2.98 -6.52
C PRO A 36 19.60 -3.80 -7.10
N PRO A 37 18.33 -3.38 -7.02
CA PRO A 37 17.30 -3.93 -7.87
C PRO A 37 17.12 -3.00 -9.08
N ASN A 38 18.17 -2.90 -9.90
CA ASN A 38 18.05 -2.53 -11.31
C ASN A 38 18.25 -3.76 -12.22
N THR A 39 18.30 -4.98 -11.68
CA THR A 39 18.10 -6.17 -12.51
C THR A 39 16.61 -6.33 -12.80
N MET A 40 16.12 -5.51 -13.73
CA MET A 40 14.99 -5.91 -14.55
C MET A 40 15.43 -7.18 -15.27
N ILE A 41 14.67 -8.27 -15.15
CA ILE A 41 14.90 -9.47 -15.96
C ILE A 41 14.06 -9.28 -17.22
N ILE A 42 14.62 -9.61 -18.38
CA ILE A 42 13.85 -9.64 -19.62
C ILE A 42 13.18 -11.01 -19.67
N ASP A 43 11.85 -11.07 -19.69
CA ASP A 43 11.13 -12.34 -19.86
C ASP A 43 11.25 -12.88 -21.29
N GLU A 44 10.64 -14.04 -21.56
CA GLU A 44 10.65 -14.67 -22.87
C GLU A 44 9.94 -13.86 -23.97
N THR A 45 9.20 -12.81 -23.60
CA THR A 45 8.51 -11.89 -24.51
C THR A 45 9.29 -10.58 -24.75
N GLY A 46 10.41 -10.38 -24.05
CA GLY A 46 11.23 -9.18 -24.18
C GLY A 46 10.86 -8.06 -23.20
N GLU A 47 9.98 -8.33 -22.22
CA GLU A 47 9.46 -7.34 -21.29
C GLU A 47 10.25 -7.35 -19.97
N TYR A 48 10.42 -6.16 -19.38
CA TYR A 48 11.13 -6.00 -18.12
C TYR A 48 10.25 -6.46 -16.94
N VAL A 49 10.58 -7.61 -16.36
CA VAL A 49 9.86 -8.21 -15.23
C VAL A 49 10.71 -8.27 -13.95
N PHE A 50 10.04 -8.11 -12.82
CA PHE A 50 10.63 -8.29 -11.48
C PHE A 50 10.46 -9.74 -11.01
N PRO A 51 11.44 -10.36 -10.33
CA PRO A 51 11.32 -11.75 -9.90
C PRO A 51 10.30 -11.90 -8.75
N PRO A 52 9.49 -12.99 -8.74
CA PRO A 52 8.48 -13.27 -7.70
C PRO A 52 9.00 -13.32 -6.25
N SER A 53 10.31 -13.53 -6.07
CA SER A 53 10.97 -13.75 -4.77
C SER A 53 10.99 -12.54 -3.83
N TYR A 54 10.64 -11.34 -4.31
CA TYR A 54 10.68 -10.14 -3.47
C TYR A 54 9.50 -10.02 -2.50
N VAL A 55 8.35 -10.61 -2.82
CA VAL A 55 7.25 -10.76 -1.85
C VAL A 55 7.74 -11.52 -0.62
N ASP A 56 8.33 -12.70 -0.83
CA ASP A 56 8.79 -13.55 0.26
C ASP A 56 9.87 -12.84 1.07
N PHE A 57 10.72 -12.04 0.41
CA PHE A 57 11.70 -11.20 1.08
C PHE A 57 11.03 -10.24 2.07
N TYR A 58 10.08 -9.39 1.67
CA TYR A 58 9.50 -8.40 2.58
C TYR A 58 8.70 -9.03 3.72
N TYR A 59 8.00 -10.14 3.46
CA TYR A 59 7.17 -10.81 4.47
C TYR A 59 7.97 -11.74 5.39
N SER A 60 9.13 -12.23 4.98
CA SER A 60 9.95 -13.16 5.78
C SER A 60 11.16 -12.50 6.42
N ASN A 61 11.56 -11.31 5.97
CA ASN A 61 12.72 -10.60 6.50
C ASN A 61 12.38 -9.95 7.85
N PRO A 62 13.08 -10.31 8.95
CA PRO A 62 12.78 -9.81 10.29
C PRO A 62 13.11 -8.32 10.48
N ARG A 63 13.77 -7.67 9.52
CA ARG A 63 13.99 -6.22 9.53
C ARG A 63 12.70 -5.43 9.26
N PHE A 64 11.75 -6.04 8.56
CA PHE A 64 10.45 -5.42 8.31
C PHE A 64 9.50 -5.78 9.44
N GLU A 65 9.01 -4.75 10.12
CA GLU A 65 7.83 -4.87 10.99
C GLU A 65 6.59 -5.03 10.11
N LYS A 66 5.48 -5.47 10.70
CA LYS A 66 4.21 -5.63 9.98
C LYS A 66 3.12 -4.89 10.71
N TYR A 67 2.42 -4.01 10.01
CA TYR A 67 1.21 -3.39 10.50
C TYR A 67 0.00 -4.05 9.87
N SER A 68 -0.98 -4.44 10.69
CA SER A 68 -2.22 -5.04 10.18
C SER A 68 -3.29 -3.98 9.96
N VAL A 69 -3.67 -3.76 8.72
CA VAL A 69 -4.73 -2.85 8.32
C VAL A 69 -6.00 -3.63 8.03
N ILE A 70 -7.14 -3.10 8.44
CA ILE A 70 -8.45 -3.64 8.09
C ILE A 70 -9.03 -2.75 6.98
N ALA A 71 -9.39 -3.38 5.87
CA ALA A 71 -10.08 -2.74 4.78
C ALA A 71 -11.30 -3.60 4.44
N GLU A 72 -12.49 -3.02 4.59
CA GLU A 72 -13.76 -3.74 4.55
C GLU A 72 -13.71 -5.01 5.43
N HIS A 73 -13.90 -6.19 4.84
CA HIS A 73 -13.96 -7.49 5.54
C HIS A 73 -12.61 -8.15 5.75
N TYR A 74 -11.54 -7.58 5.22
CA TYR A 74 -10.23 -8.22 5.11
C TYR A 74 -9.19 -7.54 5.99
N ARG A 75 -8.33 -8.38 6.57
CA ARG A 75 -7.08 -7.95 7.20
C ARG A 75 -5.94 -8.10 6.21
N TYR A 76 -5.12 -7.07 6.13
CA TYR A 76 -3.89 -7.01 5.36
C TYR A 76 -2.71 -6.77 6.28
N ASP A 77 -1.64 -7.54 6.13
CA ASP A 77 -0.38 -7.26 6.82
C ASP A 77 0.55 -6.51 5.88
N ILE A 78 0.96 -5.30 6.26
CA ILE A 78 1.80 -4.43 5.44
C ILE A 78 3.21 -4.38 6.06
N PRO A 79 4.23 -4.94 5.38
CA PRO A 79 5.60 -4.86 5.83
C PRO A 79 6.14 -3.42 5.72
N TYR A 80 6.81 -2.94 6.76
CA TYR A 80 7.43 -1.62 6.78
C TYR A 80 8.76 -1.60 7.54
N MET A 81 9.56 -0.58 7.25
CA MET A 81 10.72 -0.17 8.04
C MET A 81 10.64 1.34 8.24
N ILE A 82 10.82 1.80 9.48
CA ILE A 82 10.86 3.22 9.80
C ILE A 82 12.16 3.55 10.52
N SER A 83 12.83 4.62 10.09
CA SER A 83 13.97 5.17 10.82
C SER A 83 13.55 6.43 11.56
N ASN A 84 14.15 6.66 12.74
CA ASN A 84 13.94 7.88 13.52
C ASN A 84 12.46 8.22 13.74
N GLY A 85 11.63 7.21 13.97
CA GLY A 85 10.22 7.37 14.32
C GLY A 85 9.54 6.02 14.53
N THR A 86 8.27 6.07 14.92
CA THR A 86 7.38 4.90 15.03
C THR A 86 6.06 5.17 14.31
N ILE A 87 5.36 4.11 13.90
CA ILE A 87 3.99 4.20 13.40
C ILE A 87 3.06 3.87 14.57
N SER A 88 2.25 4.84 15.00
CA SER A 88 1.29 4.63 16.08
C SER A 88 -0.01 4.04 15.54
N LYS A 89 -0.41 4.43 14.32
CA LYS A 89 -1.62 3.93 13.66
C LYS A 89 -1.45 3.82 12.15
N MET A 90 -2.05 2.80 11.55
CA MET A 90 -2.27 2.72 10.10
C MET A 90 -3.71 2.28 9.84
N SER A 91 -4.42 3.00 8.99
CA SER A 91 -5.82 2.73 8.66
C SER A 91 -6.13 3.06 7.20
N MET A 92 -7.12 2.35 6.65
CA MET A 92 -7.63 2.59 5.31
C MET A 92 -8.88 3.46 5.37
N ASP A 93 -8.96 4.51 4.56
CA ASP A 93 -10.21 5.18 4.21
C ASP A 93 -10.69 4.67 2.85
N CYS A 94 -11.77 3.91 2.85
CA CYS A 94 -12.33 3.32 1.64
C CYS A 94 -13.20 4.28 0.83
N ASN A 95 -13.57 5.44 1.36
CA ASN A 95 -14.28 6.46 0.57
C ASN A 95 -13.32 7.16 -0.39
N ASP A 96 -12.09 7.42 0.08
CA ASP A 96 -11.07 8.17 -0.66
C ASP A 96 -9.92 7.28 -1.19
N VAL A 97 -10.00 5.97 -0.97
CA VAL A 97 -8.96 4.98 -1.34
C VAL A 97 -7.58 5.41 -0.85
N GLU A 98 -7.54 5.73 0.44
CA GLU A 98 -6.42 6.39 1.09
C GLU A 98 -5.89 5.55 2.26
N LEU A 99 -4.58 5.30 2.27
CA LEU A 99 -3.89 4.71 3.42
C LEU A 99 -3.32 5.84 4.29
N ILE A 100 -3.80 5.90 5.53
CA ILE A 100 -3.45 6.94 6.51
C ILE A 100 -2.54 6.33 7.57
N LEU A 101 -1.39 6.96 7.80
CA LEU A 101 -0.41 6.57 8.80
C LEU A 101 -0.20 7.72 9.79
N ASP A 102 -0.46 7.47 11.07
CA ASP A 102 -0.05 8.39 12.15
C ASP A 102 1.34 7.96 12.63
N ILE A 103 2.28 8.90 12.67
CA ILE A 103 3.68 8.64 13.02
C ILE A 103 4.17 9.54 14.17
N GLU A 104 5.18 9.07 14.88
CA GLU A 104 5.87 9.81 15.94
C GLU A 104 7.37 9.91 15.61
N PRO A 105 7.83 11.00 14.97
CA PRO A 105 9.25 11.21 14.71
C PRO A 105 10.07 11.36 16.00
N THR A 106 11.31 10.88 15.97
CA THR A 106 12.26 10.95 17.10
C THR A 106 13.55 11.72 16.76
N ALA A 107 13.75 12.10 15.49
CA ALA A 107 14.86 12.93 15.05
C ALA A 107 14.46 13.87 13.90
N LYS A 108 15.33 14.84 13.58
CA LYS A 108 15.12 15.88 12.55
C LYS A 108 14.76 15.35 11.17
N GLN A 109 15.26 14.17 10.82
CA GLN A 109 15.06 13.52 9.54
C GLN A 109 14.87 12.02 9.76
N GLY A 110 13.89 11.44 9.10
CA GLY A 110 13.62 10.01 9.07
C GLY A 110 13.15 9.56 7.70
N TRP A 111 13.02 8.25 7.51
CA TRP A 111 12.40 7.69 6.32
C TRP A 111 11.54 6.49 6.68
N LEU A 112 10.47 6.33 5.92
CA LEU A 112 9.59 5.17 5.94
C LEU A 112 9.78 4.40 4.63
N THR A 113 10.06 3.11 4.73
CA THR A 113 9.97 2.16 3.63
C THR A 113 8.71 1.33 3.84
N LEU A 114 7.81 1.31 2.85
CA LEU A 114 6.56 0.55 2.89
C LEU A 114 6.50 -0.42 1.71
N ALA A 115 6.32 -1.71 1.97
CA ALA A 115 6.05 -2.71 0.95
C ALA A 115 4.53 -2.90 0.81
N LEU A 116 3.91 -2.01 0.05
CA LEU A 116 2.46 -1.86 -0.04
C LEU A 116 1.84 -2.89 -1.00
N PRO A 117 0.93 -3.77 -0.56
CA PRO A 117 0.21 -4.65 -1.46
C PRO A 117 -0.66 -3.88 -2.45
N ARG A 118 -0.57 -4.20 -3.73
CA ARG A 118 -1.40 -3.54 -4.77
C ARG A 118 -2.90 -3.73 -4.51
N GLN A 119 -3.27 -4.86 -3.89
CA GLN A 119 -4.67 -5.15 -3.55
C GLN A 119 -5.18 -4.40 -2.31
N ILE A 120 -4.36 -3.60 -1.60
CA ILE A 120 -4.89 -2.67 -0.59
C ILE A 120 -5.14 -1.30 -1.20
N VAL A 121 -4.11 -0.72 -1.81
CA VAL A 121 -4.15 0.54 -2.55
C VAL A 121 -3.20 0.37 -3.73
N ASP A 122 -3.66 0.77 -4.91
CA ASP A 122 -2.82 0.85 -6.10
C ASP A 122 -3.00 2.21 -6.78
N SER A 123 -2.03 2.58 -7.60
CA SER A 123 -2.08 3.74 -8.46
C SER A 123 -1.82 3.31 -9.90
N GLN A 124 -2.87 3.30 -10.72
CA GLN A 124 -2.88 2.83 -12.10
C GLN A 124 -3.79 3.71 -13.00
N ILE A 125 -3.37 3.89 -14.25
CA ILE A 125 -4.15 4.46 -15.34
C ILE A 125 -4.44 3.37 -16.37
N GLY A 126 -5.71 2.97 -16.51
CA GLY A 126 -6.12 1.84 -17.32
C GLY A 126 -5.84 0.50 -16.62
N SER A 127 -5.71 -0.57 -17.39
CA SER A 127 -5.54 -1.94 -16.86
C SER A 127 -4.11 -2.28 -16.43
N ASP A 128 -3.09 -1.70 -17.10
CA ASP A 128 -1.72 -2.22 -17.02
C ASP A 128 -0.64 -1.14 -16.93
N ARG A 129 -1.02 0.12 -16.65
CA ARG A 129 -0.04 1.21 -16.52
C ARG A 129 -0.07 1.76 -15.11
N ASP A 130 1.05 1.60 -14.42
CA ASP A 130 1.24 2.20 -13.10
C ASP A 130 1.37 3.71 -13.23
N ASP A 131 0.64 4.40 -12.35
CA ASP A 131 0.85 5.81 -12.07
C ASP A 131 1.52 5.93 -10.70
N THR A 132 2.12 7.08 -10.42
CA THR A 132 2.76 7.32 -9.12
C THR A 132 1.68 7.54 -8.05
N PHE A 133 1.92 7.10 -6.82
CA PHE A 133 1.04 7.49 -5.72
C PHE A 133 1.12 8.98 -5.45
N ILE A 134 0.04 9.57 -4.93
CA ILE A 134 0.11 10.88 -4.31
C ILE A 134 0.41 10.64 -2.83
N VAL A 135 1.51 11.22 -2.34
CA VAL A 135 1.91 11.09 -0.93
C VAL A 135 1.89 12.47 -0.28
N LEU A 136 1.15 12.60 0.81
CA LEU A 136 1.06 13.83 1.59
C LEU A 136 1.73 13.64 2.96
N LEU A 137 2.47 14.66 3.41
CA LEU A 137 2.94 14.81 4.79
C LEU A 137 2.14 15.96 5.41
N ASP A 138 1.35 15.69 6.44
CA ASP A 138 0.43 16.65 7.06
C ASP A 138 -0.37 17.46 6.00
N SER A 139 -1.04 16.75 5.09
CA SER A 139 -1.85 17.31 3.98
C SER A 139 -1.08 18.08 2.90
N LYS A 140 0.26 18.02 2.88
CA LYS A 140 1.08 18.62 1.82
C LYS A 140 1.81 17.57 1.00
N GLU A 141 1.68 17.63 -0.31
CA GLU A 141 2.33 16.70 -1.23
C GLU A 141 3.87 16.73 -1.09
N THR A 142 4.48 15.55 -1.15
CA THR A 142 5.93 15.34 -1.04
C THR A 142 6.48 14.47 -2.16
N LYS A 143 7.79 14.62 -2.41
CA LYS A 143 8.52 13.71 -3.27
C LYS A 143 8.84 12.42 -2.51
N HIS A 144 8.73 11.30 -3.20
CA HIS A 144 9.04 9.98 -2.67
C HIS A 144 9.57 9.10 -3.80
N SER A 145 10.14 7.96 -3.44
CA SER A 145 10.45 6.90 -4.41
C SER A 145 9.34 5.88 -4.42
N ASP A 146 9.01 5.40 -5.61
CA ASP A 146 7.97 4.41 -5.85
C ASP A 146 8.50 3.39 -6.86
N ILE A 147 8.61 2.14 -6.42
CA ILE A 147 9.13 1.04 -7.23
C ILE A 147 8.03 0.00 -7.34
N ALA A 148 7.53 -0.18 -8.55
CA ALA A 148 6.48 -1.15 -8.84
C ALA A 148 7.00 -2.58 -8.98
N SER A 149 6.14 -3.53 -8.65
CA SER A 149 6.26 -4.96 -8.98
C SER A 149 4.87 -5.53 -9.25
N GLU A 150 4.76 -6.80 -9.65
CA GLU A 150 3.46 -7.43 -9.92
C GLU A 150 2.50 -7.43 -8.72
N LYS A 151 3.02 -7.55 -7.49
CA LYS A 151 2.20 -7.75 -6.28
C LYS A 151 2.31 -6.61 -5.26
N LEU A 152 3.42 -5.89 -5.26
CA LEU A 152 3.74 -4.87 -4.27
C LEU A 152 4.18 -3.57 -4.95
N ARG A 153 4.00 -2.47 -4.24
CA ARG A 153 4.58 -1.15 -4.50
C ARG A 153 5.52 -0.84 -3.33
N LEU A 154 6.80 -0.61 -3.61
CA LEU A 154 7.76 -0.23 -2.59
C LEU A 154 7.87 1.30 -2.54
N LEU A 155 7.35 1.90 -1.49
CA LEU A 155 7.41 3.34 -1.26
C LEU A 155 8.54 3.68 -0.30
N ILE A 156 9.34 4.71 -0.61
CA ILE A 156 10.34 5.28 0.29
C ILE A 156 10.03 6.75 0.47
N ILE A 157 9.59 7.09 1.68
CA ILE A 157 9.03 8.39 2.02
C ILE A 157 9.90 9.05 3.10
N PRO A 158 10.67 10.10 2.77
CA PRO A 158 11.38 10.88 3.78
C PRO A 158 10.39 11.75 4.56
N PHE A 159 10.64 11.93 5.87
CA PHE A 159 9.85 12.81 6.74
C PHE A 159 10.75 13.59 7.70
N SER A 160 10.21 14.65 8.29
CA SER A 160 10.89 15.50 9.28
C SER A 160 10.28 15.35 10.68
N ASP A 161 10.92 15.94 11.68
CA ASP A 161 10.50 15.84 13.09
C ASP A 161 9.16 16.50 13.42
N ASN A 162 8.61 17.28 12.50
CA ASN A 162 7.29 17.89 12.61
C ASN A 162 6.19 17.10 11.90
N THR A 163 6.51 16.01 11.21
CA THR A 163 5.52 15.20 10.49
C THR A 163 4.73 14.35 11.46
N SER A 164 3.40 14.51 11.48
CA SER A 164 2.51 13.74 12.34
C SER A 164 1.71 12.70 11.58
N GLN A 165 1.44 12.95 10.29
CA GLN A 165 0.65 12.08 9.45
C GLN A 165 1.26 11.93 8.05
N ILE A 166 1.18 10.72 7.51
CA ILE A 166 1.50 10.39 6.12
C ILE A 166 0.25 9.81 5.48
N ASN A 167 -0.14 10.35 4.34
CA ASN A 167 -1.30 9.91 3.57
C ASN A 167 -0.81 9.40 2.22
N ILE A 168 -1.19 8.18 1.83
CA ILE A 168 -0.85 7.56 0.56
C ILE A 168 -2.14 7.33 -0.21
N ILE A 169 -2.30 8.07 -1.31
CA ILE A 169 -3.53 8.09 -2.11
C ILE A 169 -3.21 7.43 -3.45
N GLY A 170 -3.98 6.39 -3.76
CA GLY A 170 -3.93 5.71 -5.05
C GLY A 170 -4.86 6.35 -6.08
N VAL A 171 -4.46 6.38 -7.34
CA VAL A 171 -5.33 6.79 -8.46
C VAL A 171 -5.77 5.55 -9.20
N ASN A 172 -7.07 5.34 -9.38
CA ASN A 172 -7.59 4.26 -10.24
C ASN A 172 -8.46 4.89 -11.32
N TYR A 173 -7.87 5.21 -12.47
CA TYR A 173 -8.61 5.82 -13.60
C TYR A 173 -8.72 4.85 -14.78
N PRO A 174 -9.89 4.67 -15.42
CA PRO A 174 -11.19 5.18 -14.98
C PRO A 174 -11.64 4.48 -13.69
N GLU A 175 -12.39 5.20 -12.84
CA GLU A 175 -12.81 4.92 -11.45
C GLU A 175 -13.43 3.52 -11.17
N GLN A 176 -13.54 2.66 -12.19
CA GLN A 176 -14.17 1.35 -12.12
C GLN A 176 -13.26 0.17 -12.51
N MET A 177 -11.95 0.38 -12.74
CA MET A 177 -11.08 -0.68 -13.25
C MET A 177 -10.02 -1.23 -12.27
N GLY A 178 -9.80 -0.60 -11.12
CA GLY A 178 -8.83 -1.11 -10.13
C GLY A 178 -9.51 -1.94 -9.04
N GLU A 179 -9.38 -3.27 -9.07
CA GLU A 179 -9.74 -4.13 -7.93
C GLU A 179 -8.78 -3.84 -6.76
N ASN A 180 -9.26 -3.21 -5.70
CA ASN A 180 -8.52 -2.94 -4.48
C ASN A 180 -9.31 -3.40 -3.25
N ALA A 181 -8.78 -3.12 -2.06
CA ALA A 181 -9.36 -3.65 -0.84
C ALA A 181 -10.77 -3.11 -0.53
N CYS A 182 -11.15 -2.00 -1.13
CA CYS A 182 -12.37 -1.27 -0.87
C CYS A 182 -13.48 -1.56 -1.90
N ASN A 183 -13.15 -2.05 -3.10
CA ASN A 183 -14.12 -2.26 -4.18
C ASN A 183 -14.14 -3.68 -4.79
N GLY A 184 -13.25 -4.58 -4.37
CA GLY A 184 -13.55 -6.00 -4.26
C GLY A 184 -13.24 -6.90 -5.47
N LYS A 185 -12.10 -7.59 -5.36
CA LYS A 185 -12.00 -9.07 -5.39
C LYS A 185 -10.68 -9.46 -4.71
N HIS A 186 -10.77 -10.26 -3.65
CA HIS A 186 -9.63 -10.54 -2.79
C HIS A 186 -9.15 -11.97 -3.01
N VAL A 187 -8.23 -12.13 -3.95
CA VAL A 187 -7.52 -13.40 -4.19
C VAL A 187 -6.04 -13.28 -3.84
N SER A 188 -5.71 -12.39 -2.90
CA SER A 188 -4.34 -12.14 -2.48
C SER A 188 -3.98 -13.03 -1.29
N PRO A 189 -2.81 -13.70 -1.31
CA PRO A 189 -2.31 -14.43 -0.13
C PRO A 189 -2.05 -13.50 1.07
N PHE A 190 -2.02 -12.18 0.87
CA PHE A 190 -1.84 -11.18 1.93
C PHE A 190 -3.15 -10.66 2.51
N SER A 191 -4.29 -11.11 1.98
CA SER A 191 -5.62 -10.73 2.48
C SER A 191 -6.26 -11.91 3.23
N TYR A 192 -6.70 -11.66 4.46
CA TYR A 192 -7.39 -12.66 5.26
C TYR A 192 -8.81 -12.19 5.59
N LEU A 193 -9.81 -12.90 5.07
CA LEU A 193 -11.21 -12.65 5.41
C LEU A 193 -11.42 -12.92 6.90
N LEU A 194 -11.85 -11.90 7.64
CA LEU A 194 -12.10 -12.00 9.06
C LEU A 194 -13.30 -12.92 9.35
N SER A 195 -13.31 -13.60 10.50
CA SER A 195 -14.51 -14.30 10.95
C SER A 195 -15.64 -13.31 11.27
N PRO A 196 -16.92 -13.72 11.25
CA PRO A 196 -18.05 -12.79 11.44
C PRO A 196 -17.98 -11.96 12.72
N LEU A 197 -17.57 -12.58 13.83
CA LEU A 197 -17.40 -11.86 15.09
C LEU A 197 -16.24 -10.85 15.05
N LYS A 198 -15.18 -11.13 14.29
CA LYS A 198 -14.08 -10.19 14.11
C LYS A 198 -14.49 -9.03 13.20
N GLN A 199 -15.26 -9.31 12.15
CA GLN A 199 -15.84 -8.27 11.28
C GLN A 199 -16.67 -7.25 12.09
N ILE A 200 -17.57 -7.71 12.97
CA ILE A 200 -18.34 -6.81 13.85
C ILE A 200 -17.42 -6.01 14.78
N LYS A 201 -16.41 -6.64 15.37
CA LYS A 201 -15.45 -5.94 16.24
C LYS A 201 -14.66 -4.85 15.50
N SER A 202 -14.52 -4.99 14.18
CA SER A 202 -13.91 -4.00 13.29
C SER A 202 -14.88 -2.92 12.81
N GLY A 203 -16.13 -2.90 13.30
CA GLY A 203 -17.13 -1.89 12.93
C GLY A 203 -18.03 -2.27 11.75
N ILE A 204 -17.92 -3.49 11.21
CA ILE A 204 -18.77 -3.95 10.10
C ILE A 204 -20.16 -4.31 10.63
N THR A 205 -21.21 -3.79 9.98
CA THR A 205 -22.60 -4.05 10.34
C THR A 205 -23.05 -5.44 9.91
N LEU A 206 -24.08 -5.98 10.59
CA LEU A 206 -24.55 -7.36 10.40
C LEU A 206 -24.95 -7.68 8.95
N ASP A 207 -25.59 -6.74 8.26
CA ASP A 207 -26.04 -6.82 6.87
C ASP A 207 -24.89 -6.85 5.86
N LYS A 208 -23.71 -6.34 6.26
CA LYS A 208 -22.50 -6.31 5.41
C LYS A 208 -21.57 -7.47 5.67
N ILE A 209 -21.85 -8.39 6.60
CA ILE A 209 -20.93 -9.48 6.92
C ILE A 209 -20.74 -10.40 5.70
N LYS A 210 -19.48 -10.67 5.36
CA LYS A 210 -19.11 -11.64 4.31
C LYS A 210 -18.67 -12.96 4.91
N CYS A 211 -19.10 -14.05 4.30
CA CYS A 211 -18.65 -15.40 4.64
C CYS A 211 -17.58 -15.88 3.66
N LYS A 212 -16.69 -16.77 4.15
CA LYS A 212 -15.67 -17.40 3.31
C LYS A 212 -16.32 -18.45 2.43
N GLU A 213 -16.05 -18.38 1.12
CA GLU A 213 -16.45 -19.42 0.15
C GLU A 213 -17.97 -19.71 0.26
N GLU A 214 -18.40 -20.91 -0.15
CA GLU A 214 -19.78 -21.45 -0.17
C GLU A 214 -20.56 -21.40 1.16
N LEU A 215 -20.04 -20.74 2.21
CA LEU A 215 -20.73 -20.56 3.47
C LEU A 215 -21.75 -19.42 3.39
N VAL A 216 -22.88 -19.64 4.04
CA VAL A 216 -23.99 -18.70 4.13
C VAL A 216 -24.00 -18.04 5.51
N PHE A 217 -24.24 -16.74 5.52
CA PHE A 217 -24.43 -15.98 6.76
C PHE A 217 -25.77 -16.32 7.42
N ALA A 218 -25.74 -16.48 8.75
CA ALA A 218 -26.92 -16.59 9.59
C ALA A 218 -26.66 -15.93 10.95
N GLN A 219 -27.72 -15.68 11.72
CA GLN A 219 -27.63 -15.20 13.09
C GLN A 219 -28.23 -16.24 14.03
N LYS A 220 -27.61 -16.48 15.17
CA LYS A 220 -28.22 -17.34 16.19
C LYS A 220 -29.41 -16.63 16.82
N ARG A 221 -30.57 -17.30 16.86
CA ARG A 221 -31.82 -16.71 17.36
C ARG A 221 -31.75 -16.35 18.86
N ASP A 222 -31.01 -17.12 19.65
CA ASP A 222 -30.90 -16.94 21.10
C ASP A 222 -30.04 -15.74 21.51
N SER A 223 -28.97 -15.48 20.77
CA SER A 223 -27.89 -14.60 21.17
C SER A 223 -27.63 -13.47 20.17
N GLY A 224 -28.30 -13.48 19.01
CA GLY A 224 -28.07 -12.55 17.90
C GLY A 224 -26.67 -12.65 17.28
N LYS A 225 -25.87 -13.66 17.67
CA LYS A 225 -24.48 -13.75 17.23
C LYS A 225 -24.39 -14.18 15.77
N PRO A 226 -23.57 -13.51 14.95
CA PRO A 226 -23.37 -13.90 13.56
C PRO A 226 -22.61 -15.23 13.44
N ILE A 227 -22.95 -16.02 12.42
CA ILE A 227 -22.28 -17.27 12.08
C ILE A 227 -22.26 -17.47 10.56
N CYS A 228 -21.18 -18.06 10.06
CA CYS A 228 -21.11 -18.59 8.70
C CYS A 228 -21.23 -20.12 8.78
N ILE A 229 -22.18 -20.69 8.04
CA ILE A 229 -22.50 -22.13 8.03
C ILE A 229 -22.68 -22.64 6.60
N THR A 230 -22.55 -23.94 6.38
CA THR A 230 -22.80 -24.51 5.04
C THR A 230 -24.28 -24.41 4.66
N PRO A 231 -24.64 -24.41 3.36
CA PRO A 231 -26.03 -24.42 2.92
C PRO A 231 -26.84 -25.60 3.49
N GLU A 232 -26.23 -26.77 3.60
CA GLU A 232 -26.84 -27.96 4.22
C GLU A 232 -27.14 -27.75 5.71
N THR A 233 -26.20 -27.14 6.44
CA THR A 233 -26.37 -26.84 7.87
C THR A 233 -27.42 -25.77 8.09
N LYS A 234 -27.48 -24.77 7.20
CA LYS A 234 -28.48 -23.70 7.20
C LYS A 234 -29.89 -24.28 7.20
N ASP A 235 -30.20 -25.17 6.26
CA ASP A 235 -31.53 -25.77 6.14
C ASP A 235 -31.94 -26.56 7.40
N VAL A 236 -30.98 -27.23 8.05
CA VAL A 236 -31.21 -27.97 9.30
C VAL A 236 -31.46 -27.03 10.48
N LEU A 237 -30.64 -25.99 10.63
CA LEU A 237 -30.74 -25.05 11.76
C LEU A 237 -31.95 -24.13 11.64
N GLU A 238 -32.34 -23.75 10.43
CA GLU A 238 -33.55 -22.98 10.16
C GLU A 238 -34.80 -23.79 10.52
N LYS A 239 -34.90 -25.05 10.06
CA LYS A 239 -36.01 -25.96 10.43
C LYS A 239 -36.12 -26.18 11.94
N ARG A 240 -34.99 -26.16 12.65
CA ARG A 240 -34.95 -26.29 14.11
C ARG A 240 -35.19 -24.97 14.84
N ASN A 241 -35.36 -23.86 14.11
CA ASN A 241 -35.54 -22.52 14.64
C ASN A 241 -34.35 -22.01 15.48
N TRP A 242 -33.14 -22.52 15.22
CA TRP A 242 -31.91 -22.12 15.93
C TRP A 242 -31.26 -20.86 15.37
N VAL A 243 -31.50 -20.59 14.09
CA VAL A 243 -30.93 -19.45 13.38
C VAL A 243 -32.02 -18.63 12.70
N GLU A 244 -31.70 -17.36 12.49
CA GLU A 244 -32.44 -16.42 11.67
C GLU A 244 -31.56 -16.03 10.48
N LEU A 245 -32.17 -15.99 9.31
CA LEU A 245 -31.49 -15.61 8.08
C LEU A 245 -31.72 -14.12 7.84
N PRO A 246 -30.73 -13.41 7.25
CA PRO A 246 -31.01 -12.07 6.77
C PRO A 246 -32.19 -12.13 5.78
N PRO A 247 -33.05 -11.10 5.74
CA PRO A 247 -34.10 -11.03 4.75
C PRO A 247 -33.48 -11.20 3.35
N PRO A 248 -34.17 -11.88 2.41
CA PRO A 248 -33.66 -12.00 1.05
C PRO A 248 -33.34 -10.59 0.54
N TYR A 249 -32.11 -10.41 0.03
CA TYR A 249 -31.68 -9.15 -0.55
C TYR A 249 -32.69 -8.76 -1.65
N SER A 250 -33.47 -7.70 -1.42
CA SER A 250 -34.32 -7.10 -2.45
C SER A 250 -33.44 -6.12 -3.23
N PRO A 251 -33.12 -6.38 -4.51
CA PRO A 251 -32.32 -5.45 -5.31
C PRO A 251 -33.07 -4.17 -5.68
N TYR A 252 -34.34 -4.03 -5.29
CA TYR A 252 -35.14 -2.82 -5.52
C TYR A 252 -35.31 -2.05 -4.23
N PRO A 253 -34.93 -0.76 -4.18
CA PRO A 253 -35.29 0.10 -3.06
C PRO A 253 -36.81 0.24 -3.04
N ASP A 254 -37.41 0.04 -1.87
CA ASP A 254 -38.83 0.28 -1.65
C ASP A 254 -39.11 1.77 -1.92
N HIS A 255 -39.77 2.05 -3.05
CA HIS A 255 -40.32 3.37 -3.33
C HIS A 255 -41.64 3.51 -2.55
N ASN A 256 -41.54 4.06 -1.34
CA ASN A 256 -42.68 4.62 -0.60
C ASN A 256 -42.58 6.13 -0.52
#